data_AF-A0AAJ2UN27-F1
#
_entry.id   AF-A0AAJ2UN27-F1
#
_cell.length_a   1.000
_cell.length_b   1.000
_cell.length_c   1.000
_cell.angle_alpha   90.00
_cell.angle_beta   90.00
_cell.angle_gamma   90.00
#
_symmetry.space_group_name_H-M   'P 1'
#
loop_
_entity.id
_entity.type
_entity.pdbx_description
1 polymer ?
#
loop_
_entity_poly.entity_id
_entity_poly.type
_entity_poly.pdbx_seq_one_letter_code
_entity_poly.pdbx_strand_id
1 'polypeptide(L)'
;PEDTPAPPRLMAMWDSTLLAYADRGRVLPAEYRKYVTRMNGDVLPTLLVDGYVAGVWRPVGGAIEATAFRPLPDPVWGALAEEAAALQAFLTARADPTPYRRYDHWWAKPLPDTAETRLLPAG
;
A
#
# COMPACT_ATOMS: atom_id res chain seq x y z
N PRO A 1 -23.55 -5.08 12.01
CA PRO A 1 -23.40 -3.62 11.84
C PRO A 1 -22.64 -3.34 10.53
N GLU A 2 -23.30 -2.72 9.55
CA GLU A 2 -22.69 -2.39 8.25
C GLU A 2 -22.06 -0.99 8.21
N ASP A 3 -22.15 -0.23 9.31
CA ASP A 3 -21.74 1.18 9.40
C ASP A 3 -20.31 1.42 9.92
N THR A 4 -19.53 0.38 10.20
CA THR A 4 -18.13 0.56 10.62
C THR A 4 -17.24 0.65 9.38
N PRO A 5 -16.56 1.79 9.13
CA PRO A 5 -15.61 1.91 8.03
C PRO A 5 -14.53 0.84 8.14
N ALA A 6 -14.14 0.25 7.01
CA ALA A 6 -13.05 -0.71 6.99
C ALA A 6 -11.75 -0.01 7.43
N PRO A 7 -11.03 -0.54 8.44
CA PRO A 7 -9.81 0.10 8.92
C PRO A 7 -8.77 0.15 7.79
N PRO A 8 -7.96 1.23 7.69
CA PRO A 8 -6.87 1.29 6.73
C PRO A 8 -5.88 0.14 6.90
N ARG A 9 -5.38 -0.43 5.79
CA ARG A 9 -4.45 -1.58 5.78
C ARG A 9 -3.30 -1.41 4.80
N LEU A 10 -2.16 -2.00 5.12
CA LEU A 10 -1.03 -2.19 4.22
C LEU A 10 -1.10 -3.59 3.62
N MET A 11 -1.51 -3.71 2.36
CA MET A 11 -1.64 -4.99 1.68
C MET A 11 -0.32 -5.40 1.04
N ALA A 12 0.00 -6.69 1.10
CA ALA A 12 1.23 -7.23 0.55
C ALA A 12 1.31 -7.09 -0.99
N MET A 13 2.52 -7.20 -1.54
CA MET A 13 2.68 -7.41 -2.98
C MET A 13 1.93 -8.70 -3.37
N TRP A 14 1.15 -8.66 -4.46
CA TRP A 14 0.32 -9.78 -4.92
C TRP A 14 -0.73 -10.26 -3.91
N ASP A 15 -1.29 -9.36 -3.11
CA ASP A 15 -2.37 -9.71 -2.20
C ASP A 15 -3.53 -10.42 -2.94
N SER A 16 -4.05 -11.50 -2.35
CA SER A 16 -5.05 -12.36 -2.97
C SER A 16 -6.36 -11.61 -3.25
N THR A 17 -6.68 -10.58 -2.46
CA THR A 17 -7.84 -9.70 -2.70
C THR A 17 -7.77 -8.98 -4.06
N LEU A 18 -6.56 -8.71 -4.56
CA LEU A 18 -6.32 -8.05 -5.85
C LEU A 18 -6.11 -9.05 -7.00
N LEU A 19 -5.86 -10.32 -6.70
CA LEU A 19 -5.56 -11.36 -7.69
C LEU A 19 -6.72 -12.33 -7.96
N ALA A 20 -7.47 -12.71 -6.92
CA ALA A 20 -8.39 -13.85 -6.95
C ALA A 20 -9.73 -13.57 -7.62
N TYR A 21 -10.10 -12.30 -7.82
CA TYR A 21 -11.40 -11.93 -8.38
C TYR A 21 -11.31 -11.55 -9.86
N ALA A 22 -12.27 -12.06 -10.65
CA ALA A 22 -12.43 -11.71 -12.06
C ALA A 22 -12.75 -10.23 -12.24
N ASP A 23 -13.57 -9.65 -11.35
CA ASP A 23 -13.83 -8.22 -11.28
C ASP A 23 -13.00 -7.58 -10.16
N ARG A 24 -11.84 -7.03 -10.56
CA ARG A 24 -10.92 -6.33 -9.65
C ARG A 24 -11.36 -4.90 -9.34
N GLY A 25 -12.37 -4.37 -10.05
CA GLY A 25 -12.86 -3.00 -9.88
C GLY A 25 -13.50 -2.76 -8.51
N ARG A 26 -13.89 -3.82 -7.82
CA ARG A 26 -14.49 -3.76 -6.46
C ARG A 26 -13.56 -3.20 -5.40
N VAL A 27 -12.25 -3.40 -5.56
CA VAL A 27 -11.23 -3.01 -4.57
C VAL A 27 -10.20 -2.07 -5.19
N LEU A 28 -9.89 -2.23 -6.48
CA LEU A 28 -8.93 -1.40 -7.20
C LEU A 28 -9.66 -0.48 -8.20
N PRO A 29 -9.80 0.82 -7.88
CA PRO A 29 -10.35 1.79 -8.82
C PRO A 29 -9.62 1.74 -10.17
N ALA A 30 -10.38 1.83 -11.27
CA ALA A 30 -9.85 1.67 -12.63
C ALA A 30 -8.73 2.68 -12.95
N GLU A 31 -8.87 3.92 -12.47
CA GLU A 31 -7.88 4.99 -12.61
C GLU A 31 -6.52 4.68 -11.97
N TYR A 32 -6.51 3.87 -10.89
CA TYR A 32 -5.29 3.50 -10.19
C TYR A 32 -4.64 2.23 -10.73
N ARG A 33 -5.35 1.46 -11.56
CA ARG A 33 -4.89 0.15 -12.04
C ARG A 33 -3.51 0.19 -12.68
N LYS A 34 -3.20 1.21 -13.48
CA LYS A 34 -1.90 1.36 -14.18
C LYS A 34 -0.72 1.66 -13.24
N TYR A 35 -1.00 2.16 -12.03
CA TYR A 35 0.02 2.46 -11.03
C TYR A 35 0.29 1.25 -10.11
N VAL A 36 -0.73 0.42 -9.90
CA VAL A 36 -0.69 -0.74 -9.01
C VAL A 36 -0.30 -2.02 -9.75
N THR A 37 -0.89 -2.28 -10.92
CA THR A 37 -0.58 -3.42 -11.78
C THR A 37 0.47 -3.00 -12.80
N ARG A 38 1.70 -3.49 -12.62
CA ARG A 38 2.85 -3.24 -13.49
C ARG A 38 3.02 -4.38 -14.51
N MET A 39 4.12 -4.35 -15.25
CA MET A 39 4.41 -5.32 -16.30
C MET A 39 4.41 -6.74 -15.74
N ASN A 40 4.06 -7.73 -16.59
CA ASN A 40 4.01 -9.16 -16.23
C ASN A 40 3.06 -9.51 -15.08
N GLY A 41 2.13 -8.63 -14.73
CA GLY A 41 1.15 -8.86 -13.67
C GLY A 41 1.67 -8.61 -12.26
N ASP A 42 2.81 -7.94 -12.12
CA ASP A 42 3.30 -7.47 -10.81
C ASP A 42 2.27 -6.53 -10.18
N VAL A 43 1.72 -6.91 -9.02
CA VAL A 43 0.79 -6.08 -8.26
C VAL A 43 1.53 -5.55 -7.06
N LEU A 44 1.83 -4.25 -7.07
CA LEU A 44 2.57 -3.58 -6.00
C LEU A 44 1.86 -3.71 -4.64
N PRO A 45 2.58 -3.62 -3.50
CA PRO A 45 1.97 -3.48 -2.19
C PRO A 45 1.09 -2.23 -2.15
N THR A 46 -0.11 -2.32 -1.58
CA THR A 46 -1.13 -1.26 -1.65
C THR A 46 -1.55 -0.71 -0.30
N LEU A 47 -1.97 0.55 -0.29
CA LEU A 47 -2.73 1.14 0.81
C LEU A 47 -4.21 0.88 0.56
N LEU A 48 -4.89 0.25 1.50
CA LEU A 48 -6.35 0.08 1.48
C LEU A 48 -6.97 1.09 2.43
N VAL A 49 -7.95 1.86 1.97
CA VAL A 49 -8.71 2.85 2.74
C VAL A 49 -10.18 2.70 2.38
N ASP A 50 -11.04 2.51 3.39
CA ASP A 50 -12.49 2.29 3.21
C ASP A 50 -12.81 1.15 2.22
N GLY A 51 -11.95 0.12 2.16
CA GLY A 51 -12.12 -1.03 1.27
C GLY A 51 -11.63 -0.81 -0.17
N TYR A 52 -11.02 0.33 -0.48
CA TYR A 52 -10.48 0.65 -1.79
C TYR A 52 -8.98 0.93 -1.76
N VAL A 53 -8.28 0.54 -2.83
CA VAL A 53 -6.89 0.91 -3.02
C VAL A 53 -6.80 2.41 -3.16
N ALA A 54 -6.03 3.04 -2.28
CA ALA A 54 -5.80 4.47 -2.25
C ALA A 54 -4.34 4.84 -2.52
N GLY A 55 -3.45 3.85 -2.68
CA GLY A 55 -2.01 4.11 -2.84
C GLY A 55 -1.17 2.84 -2.84
N VAL A 56 0.13 3.03 -2.69
CA VAL A 56 1.15 1.98 -2.69
C VAL A 56 2.18 2.22 -1.59
N TRP A 57 2.89 1.17 -1.16
CA TRP A 57 3.92 1.30 -0.13
C TRP A 57 5.15 0.42 -0.40
N ARG A 58 6.27 0.76 0.24
CA ARG A 58 7.48 -0.06 0.31
C ARG A 58 8.20 0.12 1.64
N PRO A 59 8.98 -0.89 2.09
CA PRO A 59 9.90 -0.71 3.20
C PRO A 59 11.13 0.11 2.76
N VAL A 60 11.52 1.11 3.56
CA VAL A 60 12.73 1.91 3.34
C VAL A 60 13.41 2.19 4.67
N GLY A 61 14.65 1.74 4.85
CA GLY A 61 15.50 2.16 5.98
C GLY A 61 14.88 1.90 7.36
N GLY A 62 14.10 0.83 7.53
CA GLY A 62 13.43 0.52 8.79
C GLY A 62 12.15 1.33 9.03
N ALA A 63 11.59 1.96 8.00
CA ALA A 63 10.28 2.61 7.99
C ALA A 63 9.47 2.13 6.78
N ILE A 64 8.21 2.57 6.68
CA ILE A 64 7.36 2.33 5.52
C ILE A 64 7.19 3.64 4.75
N GLU A 65 7.67 3.69 3.50
CA GLU A 65 7.34 4.78 2.58
C GLU A 65 5.98 4.48 1.96
N ALA A 66 4.97 5.29 2.29
CA ALA A 66 3.61 5.15 1.82
C ALA A 66 3.27 6.31 0.87
N THR A 67 2.74 6.00 -0.30
CA THR A 67 2.30 7.00 -1.28
C THR A 67 0.81 6.84 -1.56
N ALA A 68 0.01 7.81 -1.13
CA ALA A 68 -1.40 7.91 -1.47
C ALA A 68 -1.58 8.56 -2.84
N PHE A 69 -2.54 8.11 -3.64
CA PHE A 69 -2.88 8.64 -4.96
C PHE A 69 -3.85 9.81 -4.94
N ARG A 70 -4.48 10.05 -3.79
CA ARG A 70 -5.37 11.16 -3.50
C ARG A 70 -5.07 11.67 -2.10
N PRO A 71 -5.40 12.93 -1.77
CA PRO A 71 -5.29 13.44 -0.40
C PRO A 71 -6.04 12.53 0.58
N LEU A 72 -5.37 12.16 1.68
CA LEU A 72 -5.97 11.40 2.76
C LEU A 72 -6.08 12.28 4.02
N PRO A 73 -7.18 12.17 4.79
CA PRO A 73 -7.30 12.85 6.08
C PRO A 73 -6.22 12.37 7.07
N ASP A 74 -5.77 13.26 7.96
CA ASP A 74 -4.77 12.91 8.98
C ASP A 74 -5.14 11.71 9.86
N PRO A 75 -6.40 11.47 10.25
CA PRO A 75 -6.77 10.25 10.96
C PRO A 75 -6.48 8.96 10.17
N VAL A 76 -6.61 8.99 8.85
CA VAL A 76 -6.29 7.85 7.98
C VAL A 76 -4.78 7.64 7.94
N TRP A 77 -3.99 8.72 7.84
CA TRP A 77 -2.55 8.65 7.94
C TRP A 77 -2.07 8.11 9.29
N GLY A 78 -2.72 8.49 10.39
CA GLY A 78 -2.46 7.96 11.73
C GLY A 78 -2.68 6.44 11.80
N ALA A 79 -3.83 5.96 11.31
CA ALA A 79 -4.11 4.52 11.26
C ALA A 79 -3.14 3.74 10.36
N LEU A 80 -2.74 4.32 9.21
CA LEU A 80 -1.71 3.73 8.36
C LEU A 80 -0.34 3.68 9.05
N ALA A 81 -0.02 4.66 9.90
CA ALA A 81 1.23 4.67 10.68
C ALA A 81 1.23 3.56 11.75
N GLU A 82 0.10 3.31 12.42
CA GLU A 82 -0.04 2.19 13.36
C GLU A 82 0.17 0.84 12.66
N GLU A 83 -0.45 0.64 11.49
CA GLU A 83 -0.27 -0.56 10.67
C GLU A 83 1.18 -0.69 10.18
N ALA A 84 1.82 0.42 9.79
CA ALA A 84 3.23 0.46 9.36
C ALA A 84 4.18 0.04 10.49
N ALA A 85 3.94 0.50 11.72
CA ALA A 85 4.73 0.11 12.88
C ALA A 85 4.61 -1.40 13.17
N ALA A 86 3.39 -1.95 13.14
CA ALA A 86 3.15 -3.38 13.33
C ALA A 86 3.84 -4.23 12.24
N LEU A 87 3.76 -3.79 10.98
CA LEU A 87 4.41 -4.45 9.85
C LEU A 87 5.94 -4.41 9.97
N GLN A 88 6.51 -3.26 10.33
CA GLN A 88 7.95 -3.10 10.47
C GLN A 88 8.52 -3.97 11.60
N ALA A 89 7.80 -4.06 12.73
CA ALA A 89 8.15 -4.99 13.81
C ALA A 89 8.13 -6.45 13.33
N PHE A 90 7.10 -6.83 12.56
CA PHE A 90 6.99 -8.17 11.98
C PHE A 90 8.15 -8.50 11.02
N LEU A 91 8.49 -7.58 10.10
CA LEU A 91 9.58 -7.75 9.14
C LEU A 91 10.95 -7.84 9.83
N THR A 92 11.17 -7.03 10.86
CA THR A 92 12.39 -7.06 11.67
C THR A 92 12.53 -8.38 12.41
N ALA A 93 11.45 -8.87 13.04
CA ALA A 93 11.44 -10.18 13.70
C ALA A 93 11.69 -11.35 12.72
N ARG A 94 11.39 -11.17 11.44
CA ARG A 94 11.66 -12.13 10.35
C ARG A 94 13.08 -12.04 9.78
N ALA A 95 13.90 -11.07 10.21
CA ALA A 95 15.19 -10.76 9.63
C ALA A 95 15.14 -10.45 8.11
N ASP A 96 14.01 -9.92 7.63
CA ASP A 96 13.84 -9.43 6.24
C ASP A 96 13.22 -8.02 6.27
N PRO A 97 14.02 -6.97 6.53
CA PRO A 97 13.52 -5.61 6.69
C PRO A 97 13.17 -4.94 5.35
N THR A 98 13.51 -5.55 4.21
CA THR A 98 13.30 -4.99 2.87
C THR A 98 12.70 -6.03 1.92
N PRO A 99 11.52 -6.59 2.25
CA PRO A 99 10.82 -7.45 1.31
C PRO A 99 10.60 -6.68 0.00
N TYR A 100 10.62 -7.41 -1.11
CA TYR A 100 10.38 -6.88 -2.46
C TYR A 100 11.46 -5.97 -3.06
N ARG A 101 12.65 -5.81 -2.47
CA ARG A 101 13.74 -4.99 -3.04
C ARG A 101 14.07 -5.28 -4.53
N ARG A 102 13.83 -6.52 -4.98
CA ARG A 102 13.99 -6.92 -6.39
C ARG A 102 13.12 -6.08 -7.35
N TYR A 103 12.02 -5.54 -6.86
CA TYR A 103 11.04 -4.77 -7.61
C TYR A 103 11.22 -3.27 -7.45
N ASP A 104 12.34 -2.81 -6.89
CA ASP A 104 12.56 -1.37 -6.62
C ASP A 104 12.55 -0.49 -7.87
N HIS A 105 12.83 -1.09 -9.03
CA HIS A 105 12.73 -0.42 -10.33
C HIS A 105 11.31 0.09 -10.64
N TRP A 106 10.26 -0.43 -9.99
CA TRP A 106 8.90 0.09 -10.11
C TRP A 106 8.69 1.44 -9.43
N TRP A 107 9.52 1.79 -8.45
CA TRP A 107 9.46 3.08 -7.76
C TRP A 107 10.10 4.23 -8.54
N ALA A 108 10.86 3.92 -9.59
CA ALA A 108 11.34 4.92 -10.55
C ALA A 108 10.27 5.29 -11.60
N LYS A 109 9.10 4.62 -11.60
CA LYS A 109 8.01 4.91 -12.54
C LYS A 109 7.10 5.98 -11.96
N PRO A 110 6.55 6.88 -12.79
CA PRO A 110 5.68 7.94 -12.31
C PRO A 110 4.43 7.38 -11.62
N LEU A 111 3.99 8.10 -10.60
CA LEU A 111 2.72 7.96 -9.90
C LEU A 111 1.78 9.11 -10.35
N PRO A 112 0.50 9.16 -9.93
CA PRO A 112 -0.37 10.30 -10.23
C PRO A 112 0.23 11.61 -9.74
N ASP A 113 -0.04 12.73 -10.43
CA ASP A 113 0.42 14.06 -10.00
C ASP A 113 -0.19 14.51 -8.67
N THR A 114 -1.31 13.89 -8.29
CA THR A 114 -2.01 14.07 -7.01
C THR A 114 -1.41 13.26 -5.87
N ALA A 115 -0.31 12.55 -6.11
CA ALA A 115 0.24 11.64 -5.14
C ALA A 115 0.90 12.38 -3.96
N GLU A 116 0.64 11.90 -2.76
CA GLU A 116 1.26 12.36 -1.52
C GLU A 116 2.05 11.21 -0.90
N THR A 117 3.36 11.40 -0.73
CA THR A 117 4.25 10.41 -0.12
C THR A 117 4.58 10.83 1.31
N ARG A 118 4.41 9.92 2.27
CA ARG A 118 4.85 10.07 3.66
C ARG A 118 5.73 8.89 4.06
N LEU A 119 6.77 9.18 4.84
CA LEU A 119 7.55 8.15 5.53
C LEU A 119 6.87 7.90 6.88
N LEU A 120 6.30 6.70 7.05
CA LEU A 120 5.62 6.27 8.26
C LEU A 120 6.65 5.57 9.16
N PRO A 121 7.01 6.17 10.30
CA PRO A 121 8.04 5.62 11.17
C PRO A 121 7.55 4.34 11.84
N ALA A 122 8.51 3.50 12.23
CA ALA A 122 8.29 2.54 13.29
C ALA A 122 8.14 3.33 14.60
N GLY A 123 7.02 3.13 15.29
CA GLY A 123 6.75 3.79 16.57
C GLY A 123 7.79 3.52 17.65
#